data_AF-A0A9D2HBV9-F1
#
_entry.id   AF-A0A9D2HBV9-F1
#
_cell.length_a   1.000
_cell.length_b   1.000
_cell.length_c   1.000
_cell.angle_alpha   90.00
_cell.angle_beta   90.00
_cell.angle_gamma   90.00
#
_symmetry.space_group_name_H-M   'P 1'
#
loop_
_entity.id
_entity.type
_entity.pdbx_description
1 polymer ?
#
loop_
_entity_poly.entity_id
_entity_poly.type
_entity_poly.pdbx_seq_one_letter_code
_entity_poly.pdbx_strand_id
1 'polypeptide(L)'
;MDVRKIRENLGRIKIYYLKGETLRALGFAVMALKDVVRAGGAPPVDVRGPLREGVQLLARDKDVKRLSKAPLMYQPGQERALLLTLATLYKQLEEEAGRESRENAFARKQRLDQALGLGRRLLAQGKVSEADAAFQEALTHYRDERRVFQLIGKSLFDAGQPRRAVPYLKKAVELEPDNGVARELLESALGRVSAASQV
;
A
#
# COMPACT_ATOMS: atom_id res chain seq x y z
N MET A 1 7.14 29.67 -23.31
CA MET A 1 7.84 28.46 -22.81
C MET A 1 8.57 28.81 -21.53
N ASP A 2 8.23 28.20 -20.39
CA ASP A 2 8.99 28.42 -19.15
C ASP A 2 10.17 27.45 -19.09
N VAL A 3 11.29 27.88 -19.67
CA VAL A 3 12.52 27.08 -19.77
C VAL A 3 13.09 26.75 -18.40
N ARG A 4 12.97 27.66 -17.42
CA ARG A 4 13.46 27.45 -16.05
C ARG A 4 12.74 26.27 -15.41
N LYS A 5 11.41 26.26 -15.48
CA LYS A 5 10.58 25.18 -14.93
C LYS A 5 10.82 23.84 -15.64
N ILE A 6 10.92 23.84 -16.97
CA ILE A 6 11.24 22.63 -17.74
C ILE A 6 12.56 22.03 -17.26
N ARG A 7 13.60 22.86 -17.15
CA ARG A 7 14.93 22.43 -16.74
C ARG A 7 14.96 21.94 -15.29
N GLU A 8 14.19 22.55 -14.40
CA GLU A 8 14.01 22.05 -13.03
C GLU A 8 13.38 20.65 -13.02
N ASN A 9 12.31 20.45 -13.78
CA ASN A 9 11.68 19.13 -13.91
C ASN A 9 12.67 18.10 -14.49
N LEU A 10 13.46 18.46 -15.50
CA LEU A 10 14.48 17.59 -16.08
C LEU A 10 15.56 17.22 -15.06
N GLY A 11 16.00 18.16 -14.22
CA GLY A 11 16.95 17.90 -13.14
C GLY A 11 16.42 16.92 -12.09
N ARG A 12 15.11 16.95 -11.81
CA ARG A 12 14.45 16.03 -10.88
C ARG A 12 14.45 14.58 -11.37
N ILE A 13 14.45 14.34 -12.69
CA ILE A 13 14.50 12.98 -13.26
C ILE A 13 15.69 12.20 -12.69
N LYS A 14 16.89 12.77 -12.76
CA LYS A 14 18.12 12.15 -12.27
C LYS A 14 18.08 11.89 -10.75
N ILE A 15 17.57 12.85 -9.98
CA ILE A 15 17.46 12.74 -8.53
C ILE A 15 16.59 11.55 -8.14
N TYR A 16 15.40 11.43 -8.73
CA TYR A 16 14.49 10.34 -8.41
C TYR A 16 14.93 8.99 -8.99
N TYR A 17 15.54 8.98 -10.17
CA TYR A 17 16.15 7.77 -10.73
C TYR A 17 17.23 7.20 -9.79
N LEU A 18 18.13 8.03 -9.28
CA LEU A 18 19.20 7.59 -8.36
C LEU A 18 18.66 7.08 -7.01
N LYS A 19 17.46 7.51 -6.61
CA LYS A 19 16.75 6.99 -5.43
C LYS A 19 15.98 5.69 -5.70
N GLY A 20 15.97 5.20 -6.95
CA GLY A 20 15.14 4.06 -7.36
C GLY A 20 13.65 4.40 -7.48
N GLU A 21 13.28 5.69 -7.49
CA GLU A 21 11.89 6.15 -7.57
C GLU A 21 11.47 6.39 -9.02
N THR A 22 11.55 5.35 -9.86
CA THR A 22 11.36 5.42 -11.32
C THR A 22 10.01 6.01 -11.72
N LEU A 23 8.93 5.70 -11.00
CA LEU A 23 7.60 6.28 -11.27
C LEU A 23 7.59 7.81 -11.14
N ARG A 24 8.28 8.35 -10.11
CA ARG A 24 8.41 9.81 -9.95
C ARG A 24 9.30 10.41 -11.03
N ALA A 25 10.40 9.75 -11.37
CA ALA A 25 11.28 10.17 -12.46
C ALA A 25 10.54 10.26 -13.81
N LEU A 26 9.73 9.25 -14.15
CA LEU A 26 8.85 9.26 -15.32
C LEU A 26 7.84 10.40 -15.26
N GLY A 27 7.22 10.65 -14.10
CA GLY A 27 6.29 11.76 -13.91
C GLY A 27 6.90 13.12 -14.25
N PHE A 28 8.11 13.39 -13.75
CA PHE A 28 8.83 14.63 -14.08
C PHE A 28 9.21 14.73 -15.56
N ALA A 29 9.57 13.61 -16.20
CA ALA A 29 9.85 13.59 -17.64
C ALA A 29 8.59 13.91 -18.46
N VAL A 30 7.44 13.33 -18.10
CA VAL A 30 6.14 13.62 -18.73
C VAL A 30 5.76 15.09 -18.55
N MET A 31 5.93 15.65 -17.34
CA MET A 31 5.65 17.07 -17.08
C MET A 31 6.54 17.99 -17.93
N ALA A 32 7.84 17.71 -17.98
CA ALA A 32 8.79 18.50 -18.77
C ALA A 32 8.44 18.45 -20.27
N LEU A 33 8.19 17.26 -20.82
CA LEU A 33 7.83 17.10 -22.23
C LEU A 33 6.47 17.69 -22.58
N LYS A 34 5.49 17.64 -21.66
CA LYS A 34 4.20 18.30 -21.86
C LYS A 34 4.36 19.81 -22.00
N ASP A 35 5.20 20.41 -21.16
CA ASP A 35 5.52 21.85 -21.24
C ASP A 35 6.31 22.19 -22.51
N VAL A 36 7.21 21.32 -22.98
CA VAL A 36 7.92 21.46 -24.27
C VAL A 36 6.96 21.38 -25.46
N VAL A 37 6.12 20.34 -25.53
CA VAL A 37 5.16 20.15 -26.63
C VAL A 37 4.14 21.28 -26.67
N ARG A 38 3.68 21.76 -25.50
CA ARG A 38 2.75 22.90 -25.41
C ARG A 38 3.36 24.21 -25.90
N ALA A 39 4.67 24.41 -25.69
CA ALA A 39 5.35 25.62 -26.13
C ALA A 39 5.40 25.76 -27.66
N GLY A 40 5.35 24.64 -28.39
CA GLY A 40 5.49 24.61 -29.85
C GLY A 40 6.93 24.87 -30.30
N GLY A 41 7.27 24.38 -31.49
CA GLY A 41 8.63 24.48 -32.04
C GLY A 41 9.64 23.54 -31.37
N ALA A 42 10.87 23.54 -31.88
CA ALA A 42 11.91 22.67 -31.36
C ALA A 42 12.46 23.22 -30.03
N PRO A 43 12.63 22.38 -28.98
CA PRO A 43 13.14 22.84 -27.69
C PRO A 43 14.54 23.48 -27.83
N PRO A 44 14.89 24.46 -27.00
CA PRO A 44 16.20 25.10 -27.04
C PRO A 44 17.31 24.15 -26.56
N VAL A 45 18.56 24.44 -26.89
CA VAL A 45 19.72 23.53 -26.66
C VAL A 45 19.90 23.19 -25.18
N ASP A 46 19.66 24.16 -24.30
CA ASP A 46 19.71 24.06 -22.83
C ASP A 46 18.60 23.15 -22.24
N VAL A 47 17.56 22.84 -23.02
CA VAL A 47 16.54 21.83 -22.70
C VAL A 47 16.88 20.49 -23.35
N ARG A 48 17.36 20.49 -24.61
CA ARG A 48 17.67 19.27 -25.37
C ARG A 48 18.68 18.37 -24.67
N GLY A 49 19.75 18.95 -24.12
CA GLY A 49 20.80 18.20 -23.42
C GLY A 49 20.26 17.46 -22.19
N PRO A 50 19.70 18.16 -21.19
CA PRO A 50 19.11 17.53 -20.01
C PRO A 50 17.96 16.58 -20.32
N LEU A 51 17.15 16.87 -21.35
CA LEU A 51 16.10 15.96 -21.82
C LEU A 51 16.70 14.65 -22.35
N ARG A 52 17.76 14.73 -23.16
CA ARG A 52 18.47 13.55 -23.65
C ARG A 52 19.05 12.72 -22.50
N GLU A 53 19.70 13.36 -21.54
CA GLU A 53 20.26 12.68 -20.35
C GLU A 53 19.16 11.99 -19.54
N GLY A 54 18.07 12.71 -19.23
CA GLY A 54 16.94 12.15 -18.48
C GLY A 54 16.32 10.93 -19.18
N VAL A 55 16.13 11.01 -20.50
CA VAL A 55 15.62 9.89 -21.31
C VAL A 55 16.60 8.72 -21.32
N GLN A 56 17.91 8.96 -21.39
CA GLN A 56 18.92 7.90 -21.32
C GLN A 56 18.96 7.19 -19.97
N LEU A 57 18.76 7.93 -18.86
CA LEU A 57 18.66 7.33 -17.53
C LEU A 57 17.42 6.44 -17.44
N LEU A 58 16.26 6.95 -17.84
CA LEU A 58 15.01 6.18 -17.88
C LEU A 58 15.13 4.96 -18.79
N ALA A 59 15.80 5.07 -19.94
CA ALA A 59 16.02 3.95 -20.85
C ALA A 59 16.89 2.82 -20.27
N ARG A 60 17.67 3.09 -19.22
CA ARG A 60 18.51 2.09 -18.53
C ARG A 60 17.76 1.35 -17.43
N ASP A 61 16.69 1.96 -16.90
CA ASP A 61 15.88 1.42 -15.83
C ASP A 61 15.25 0.07 -16.21
N LYS A 62 15.24 -0.87 -15.26
CA LYS A 62 14.75 -2.23 -15.48
C LYS A 62 13.24 -2.28 -15.76
N ASP A 63 12.45 -1.45 -15.09
CA ASP A 63 11.00 -1.44 -15.20
C ASP A 63 10.58 -0.73 -16.49
N VAL A 64 11.27 0.35 -16.84
CA VAL A 64 11.08 1.00 -18.15
C VAL A 64 11.44 0.06 -19.30
N LYS A 65 12.56 -0.67 -19.22
CA LYS A 65 12.94 -1.66 -20.25
C LYS A 65 11.93 -2.78 -20.40
N ARG A 66 11.42 -3.29 -19.28
CA ARG A 66 10.42 -4.36 -19.25
C ARG A 66 9.10 -3.93 -19.89
N LEU A 67 8.68 -2.69 -19.64
CA LEU A 67 7.42 -2.13 -20.12
C LEU A 67 7.50 -1.58 -21.56
N SER A 68 8.67 -1.11 -21.99
CA SER A 68 8.85 -0.51 -23.30
C SER A 68 8.98 -1.56 -24.41
N LYS A 69 8.19 -1.38 -25.48
CA LYS A 69 8.25 -2.25 -26.67
C LYS A 69 9.48 -2.00 -27.56
N ALA A 70 10.13 -0.84 -27.40
CA ALA A 70 11.28 -0.42 -28.19
C ALA A 70 12.28 0.37 -27.32
N PRO A 71 13.56 0.49 -27.73
CA PRO A 71 14.53 1.31 -27.02
C PRO A 71 14.05 2.75 -26.90
N LEU A 72 13.95 3.24 -25.66
CA LEU A 72 13.55 4.61 -25.39
C LEU A 72 14.70 5.56 -25.75
N MET A 73 14.45 6.50 -26.66
CA MET A 73 15.46 7.47 -27.10
C MET A 73 14.86 8.83 -27.41
N TYR A 74 15.65 9.89 -27.20
CA TYR A 74 15.27 11.24 -27.57
C TYR A 74 15.77 11.60 -28.98
N GLN A 75 14.81 11.96 -29.85
CA GLN A 75 15.05 12.51 -31.18
C GLN A 75 14.38 13.88 -31.28
N PRO A 76 15.14 14.96 -31.59
CA PRO A 76 14.56 16.29 -31.80
C PRO A 76 13.48 16.26 -32.90
N GLY A 77 12.36 16.93 -32.68
CA GLY A 77 11.20 16.91 -33.56
C GLY A 77 10.20 15.78 -33.30
N GLN A 78 10.53 14.84 -32.41
CA GLN A 78 9.65 13.74 -31.98
C GLN A 78 9.18 13.87 -30.53
N GLU A 79 9.21 15.09 -29.97
CA GLU A 79 8.87 15.35 -28.57
C GLU A 79 7.46 14.88 -28.23
N ARG A 80 6.51 15.05 -29.16
CA ARG A 80 5.13 14.57 -28.99
C ARG A 80 5.05 13.05 -28.95
N ALA A 81 5.80 12.35 -29.81
CA ALA A 81 5.83 10.90 -29.82
C ALA A 81 6.47 10.36 -28.54
N LEU A 82 7.60 10.96 -28.13
CA LEU A 82 8.27 10.62 -26.87
C LEU A 82 7.38 10.87 -25.65
N LEU A 83 6.63 11.99 -25.62
CA LEU A 83 5.67 12.29 -24.56
C LEU A 83 4.61 11.19 -24.45
N LEU A 84 4.04 10.74 -25.57
CA LEU A 84 3.02 9.68 -25.57
C LEU A 84 3.60 8.36 -25.05
N THR A 85 4.82 8.01 -25.46
CA THR A 85 5.51 6.82 -24.98
C THR A 85 5.74 6.89 -23.46
N LEU A 86 6.31 7.99 -22.96
CA LEU A 86 6.58 8.15 -21.53
C LEU A 86 5.32 8.23 -20.69
N ALA A 87 4.25 8.86 -21.19
CA ALA A 87 2.96 8.90 -20.50
C ALA A 87 2.32 7.51 -20.41
N THR A 88 2.47 6.69 -21.47
CA THR A 88 2.00 5.30 -21.47
C THR A 88 2.77 4.46 -20.46
N LEU A 89 4.10 4.57 -20.45
CA LEU A 89 4.97 3.88 -19.49
C LEU A 89 4.67 4.31 -18.04
N TYR A 90 4.48 5.61 -17.81
CA TYR A 90 4.09 6.14 -16.50
C TYR A 90 2.79 5.51 -16.02
N LYS A 91 1.75 5.50 -16.86
CA LYS A 91 0.45 4.92 -16.52
C LYS A 91 0.55 3.42 -16.23
N GLN A 92 1.29 2.67 -17.04
CA GLN A 92 1.50 1.24 -16.83
C GLN A 92 2.21 0.94 -15.51
N LEU A 93 3.28 1.69 -15.21
CA LEU A 93 4.03 1.52 -13.96
C LEU A 93 3.22 1.96 -12.73
N GLU A 94 2.40 3.01 -12.86
CA GLU A 94 1.46 3.43 -11.81
C GLU A 94 0.42 2.34 -11.53
N GLU A 95 -0.14 1.74 -12.58
CA GLU A 95 -1.07 0.62 -12.44
C GLU A 95 -0.42 -0.61 -11.81
N GLU A 96 0.80 -0.98 -12.20
CA GLU A 96 1.54 -2.10 -11.61
C GLU A 96 1.84 -1.87 -10.13
N ALA A 97 2.37 -0.69 -9.77
CA ALA A 97 2.62 -0.33 -8.37
C ALA A 97 1.32 -0.32 -7.54
N GLY A 98 0.22 0.15 -8.13
CA GLY A 98 -1.10 0.09 -7.53
C GLY A 98 -1.62 -1.34 -7.34
N ARG A 99 -1.43 -2.22 -8.34
CA ARG A 99 -1.80 -3.65 -8.28
C ARG A 99 -0.99 -4.39 -7.22
N GLU A 100 0.33 -4.23 -7.20
CA GLU A 100 1.19 -4.84 -6.19
C GLU A 100 0.79 -4.41 -4.78
N SER A 101 0.49 -3.11 -4.59
CA SER A 101 -0.01 -2.60 -3.30
C SER A 101 -1.35 -3.24 -2.90
N ARG A 102 -2.28 -3.40 -3.85
CA ARG A 102 -3.58 -4.06 -3.63
C ARG A 102 -3.43 -5.56 -3.34
N GLU A 103 -2.59 -6.26 -4.08
CA GLU A 103 -2.29 -7.68 -3.87
C GLU A 103 -1.64 -7.90 -2.52
N ASN A 104 -0.69 -7.05 -2.13
CA ASN A 104 -0.07 -7.08 -0.81
C ASN A 104 -1.10 -6.81 0.31
N ALA A 105 -1.99 -5.84 0.13
CA ALA A 105 -3.07 -5.59 1.08
C ALA A 105 -4.04 -6.77 1.18
N PHE A 106 -4.42 -7.35 0.04
CA PHE A 106 -5.28 -8.52 -0.03
C PHE A 106 -4.64 -9.74 0.63
N ALA A 107 -3.37 -10.02 0.34
CA ALA A 107 -2.63 -11.13 0.93
C ALA A 107 -2.47 -10.98 2.45
N ARG A 108 -2.21 -9.76 2.96
CA ARG A 108 -2.20 -9.49 4.41
C ARG A 108 -3.56 -9.81 5.04
N LYS A 109 -4.65 -9.32 4.45
CA LYS A 109 -6.01 -9.59 4.92
C LYS A 109 -6.32 -11.08 4.91
N GLN A 110 -5.94 -11.79 3.85
CA GLN A 110 -6.16 -13.24 3.75
C GLN A 110 -5.43 -14.00 4.87
N ARG A 111 -4.18 -13.65 5.17
CA ARG A 111 -3.43 -14.26 6.28
C ARG A 111 -4.06 -13.94 7.64
N LEU A 112 -4.51 -12.69 7.84
CA LEU A 112 -5.27 -12.29 9.03
C LEU A 112 -6.52 -13.17 9.20
N ASP A 113 -7.34 -13.28 8.16
CA ASP A 113 -8.59 -14.06 8.18
C ASP A 113 -8.31 -15.56 8.39
N GLN A 114 -7.24 -16.10 7.80
CA GLN A 114 -6.81 -17.48 7.97
C GLN A 114 -6.42 -17.77 9.43
N ALA A 115 -5.60 -16.90 10.03
CA ALA A 115 -5.16 -17.02 11.41
C ALA A 115 -6.32 -16.88 12.41
N LEU A 116 -7.25 -15.95 12.16
CA LEU A 116 -8.52 -15.87 12.92
C LEU A 116 -9.33 -17.16 12.82
N GLY A 117 -9.47 -17.70 11.61
CA GLY A 117 -10.19 -18.96 11.37
C GLY A 117 -9.54 -20.14 12.08
N LEU A 118 -8.21 -20.20 12.11
CA LEU A 118 -7.46 -21.21 12.84
C LEU A 118 -7.72 -21.10 14.36
N GLY A 119 -7.62 -19.90 14.94
CA GLY A 119 -7.89 -19.69 16.35
C GLY A 119 -9.30 -20.14 16.76
N ARG A 120 -10.32 -19.82 15.95
CA ARG A 120 -11.70 -20.31 16.18
C ARG A 120 -11.82 -21.82 16.15
N ARG A 121 -11.17 -22.50 15.19
CA ARG A 121 -11.19 -23.97 15.12
C ARG A 121 -10.50 -24.61 16.32
N LEU A 122 -9.39 -24.03 16.77
CA LEU A 122 -8.66 -24.49 17.95
C LEU A 122 -9.49 -24.32 19.23
N LEU A 123 -10.21 -23.21 19.37
CA LEU A 123 -11.17 -23.02 20.46
C LEU A 123 -12.27 -24.07 20.46
N ALA A 124 -12.84 -24.39 19.29
CA ALA A 124 -13.84 -25.46 19.17
C ALA A 124 -13.31 -26.85 19.57
N GLN A 125 -11.99 -27.05 19.52
CA GLN A 125 -11.30 -28.26 19.97
C GLN A 125 -10.87 -28.19 21.45
N GLY A 126 -11.19 -27.11 22.17
CA GLY A 126 -10.74 -26.89 23.55
C GLY A 126 -9.27 -26.49 23.69
N LYS A 127 -8.55 -26.27 22.59
CA LYS A 127 -7.12 -25.95 22.54
C LYS A 127 -6.88 -24.45 22.71
N VAL A 128 -7.19 -23.94 23.90
CA VAL A 128 -7.23 -22.49 24.15
C VAL A 128 -5.86 -21.80 23.98
N SER A 129 -4.77 -22.43 24.45
CA SER A 129 -3.43 -21.85 24.32
C SER A 129 -2.92 -21.82 22.86
N GLU A 130 -3.25 -22.83 22.05
CA GLU A 130 -2.92 -22.82 20.62
C GLU A 130 -3.75 -21.74 19.89
N ALA A 131 -5.01 -21.54 20.29
CA ALA A 131 -5.86 -20.49 19.73
C ALA A 131 -5.30 -19.08 19.99
N ASP A 132 -4.75 -18.83 21.19
CA ASP A 132 -4.11 -17.55 21.50
C ASP A 132 -2.92 -17.29 20.58
N ALA A 133 -2.10 -18.30 20.27
CA ALA A 133 -0.99 -18.15 19.32
C ALA A 133 -1.49 -17.78 17.92
N ALA A 134 -2.56 -18.42 17.44
CA ALA A 134 -3.17 -18.10 16.14
C ALA A 134 -3.78 -16.68 16.12
N PHE A 135 -4.36 -16.21 17.23
CA PHE A 135 -4.85 -14.83 17.33
C PHE A 135 -3.72 -13.81 17.38
N GLN A 136 -2.61 -14.12 18.04
CA GLN A 136 -1.41 -13.27 17.99
C GLN A 136 -0.85 -13.19 16.57
N GLU A 137 -0.79 -14.32 15.84
CA GLU A 137 -0.42 -14.34 14.41
C GLU A 137 -1.34 -13.44 13.58
N ALA A 138 -2.66 -13.52 13.77
CA ALA A 138 -3.62 -12.66 13.06
C ALA A 138 -3.33 -11.17 13.29
N LEU A 139 -2.96 -10.80 14.52
CA LEU A 139 -2.63 -9.42 14.89
C LEU A 139 -1.29 -8.94 14.29
N THR A 140 -0.38 -9.84 13.89
CA THR A 140 0.83 -9.43 13.13
C THR A 140 0.51 -8.91 11.73
N HIS A 141 -0.66 -9.24 11.20
CA HIS A 141 -1.13 -8.82 9.87
C HIS A 141 -2.12 -7.66 9.91
N TYR A 142 -2.50 -7.20 11.11
CA TYR A 142 -3.37 -6.05 11.33
C TYR A 142 -2.72 -4.77 10.81
N ARG A 143 -3.44 -4.01 9.99
CA ARG A 143 -3.03 -2.66 9.57
C ARG A 143 -4.03 -1.61 10.03
N ASP A 144 -5.33 -1.86 9.87
CA ASP A 144 -6.41 -0.95 10.29
C ASP A 144 -7.78 -1.66 10.47
N GLU A 145 -7.79 -2.99 10.51
CA GLU A 145 -8.99 -3.82 10.61
C GLU A 145 -9.50 -3.91 12.05
N ARG A 146 -9.97 -2.79 12.62
CA ARG A 146 -10.33 -2.64 14.06
C ARG A 146 -11.24 -3.75 14.59
N ARG A 147 -12.14 -4.24 13.74
CA ARG A 147 -13.07 -5.34 14.02
C ARG A 147 -12.37 -6.64 14.45
N VAL A 148 -11.07 -6.83 14.15
CA VAL A 148 -10.28 -8.01 14.56
C VAL A 148 -10.34 -8.24 16.06
N PHE A 149 -10.27 -7.17 16.87
CA PHE A 149 -10.29 -7.27 18.33
C PHE A 149 -11.65 -7.76 18.85
N GLN A 150 -12.75 -7.26 18.27
CA GLN A 150 -14.09 -7.74 18.57
C GLN A 150 -14.24 -9.21 18.18
N LEU A 151 -13.73 -9.62 17.00
CA LEU A 151 -13.84 -10.99 16.52
C LEU A 151 -13.07 -11.99 17.39
N ILE A 152 -11.85 -11.64 17.84
CA ILE A 152 -11.06 -12.45 18.76
C ILE A 152 -11.77 -12.54 20.11
N GLY A 153 -12.15 -11.38 20.67
CA GLY A 153 -12.85 -11.29 21.95
C GLY A 153 -14.15 -12.09 21.98
N LYS A 154 -14.98 -11.97 20.93
CA LYS A 154 -16.19 -12.77 20.77
C LYS A 154 -15.89 -14.26 20.72
N SER A 155 -14.89 -14.67 19.92
CA SER A 155 -14.53 -16.09 19.77
C SER A 155 -14.12 -16.71 21.12
N LEU A 156 -13.31 -15.99 21.91
CA LEU A 156 -12.92 -16.42 23.25
C LEU A 156 -14.10 -16.45 24.23
N PHE A 157 -14.98 -15.45 24.18
CA PHE A 157 -16.17 -15.40 25.02
C PHE A 157 -17.12 -16.57 24.73
N ASP A 158 -17.38 -16.85 23.46
CA ASP A 158 -18.21 -17.96 22.99
C ASP A 158 -17.61 -19.32 23.40
N ALA A 159 -16.27 -19.43 23.43
CA ALA A 159 -15.55 -20.61 23.90
C ALA A 159 -15.49 -20.75 25.44
N GLY A 160 -16.23 -19.94 26.18
CA GLY A 160 -16.27 -19.99 27.65
C GLY A 160 -15.00 -19.45 28.32
N GLN A 161 -14.22 -18.62 27.62
CA GLN A 161 -12.98 -18.01 28.12
C GLN A 161 -13.14 -16.49 28.37
N PRO A 162 -14.08 -16.04 29.23
CA PRO A 162 -14.38 -14.62 29.40
C PRO A 162 -13.18 -13.82 29.93
N ARG A 163 -12.34 -14.41 30.81
CA ARG A 163 -11.12 -13.75 31.31
C ARG A 163 -10.15 -13.40 30.17
N ARG A 164 -9.98 -14.30 29.18
CA ARG A 164 -9.12 -14.07 28.01
C ARG A 164 -9.77 -13.13 26.99
N ALA A 165 -11.11 -13.10 26.91
CA ALA A 165 -11.84 -12.24 25.99
C ALA A 165 -11.76 -10.74 26.36
N VAL A 166 -11.82 -10.41 27.66
CA VAL A 166 -11.85 -9.02 28.17
C VAL A 166 -10.80 -8.09 27.56
N PRO A 167 -9.49 -8.40 27.51
CA PRO A 167 -8.51 -7.47 26.95
C PRO A 167 -8.77 -7.12 25.47
N TYR A 168 -9.19 -8.10 24.65
CA TYR A 168 -9.52 -7.86 23.25
C TYR A 168 -10.82 -7.05 23.10
N LEU A 169 -11.83 -7.32 23.92
CA LEU A 169 -13.10 -6.58 23.89
C LEU A 169 -12.93 -5.13 24.37
N LYS A 170 -12.12 -4.89 25.40
CA LYS A 170 -11.72 -3.53 25.80
C LYS A 170 -11.07 -2.80 24.65
N LYS A 171 -10.13 -3.45 23.96
CA LYS A 171 -9.45 -2.83 22.81
C LYS A 171 -10.40 -2.51 21.67
N ALA A 172 -11.38 -3.38 21.41
CA ALA A 172 -12.42 -3.13 20.42
C ALA A 172 -13.26 -1.89 20.75
N VAL A 173 -13.68 -1.72 22.01
CA VAL A 173 -14.43 -0.54 22.47
C VAL A 173 -13.58 0.73 22.45
N GLU A 174 -12.29 0.65 22.80
CA GLU A 174 -11.37 1.80 22.69
C GLU A 174 -11.23 2.30 21.24
N LEU A 175 -11.11 1.37 20.29
CA LEU A 175 -10.91 1.69 18.88
C LEU A 175 -12.19 2.09 18.15
N GLU A 176 -13.33 1.57 18.61
CA GLU A 176 -14.67 1.84 18.08
C GLU A 176 -15.66 2.06 19.24
N PRO A 177 -15.69 3.27 19.85
CA PRO A 177 -16.57 3.55 20.98
C PRO A 177 -18.05 3.28 20.71
N ASP A 178 -18.49 3.45 19.46
CA ASP A 178 -19.88 3.23 19.02
C ASP A 178 -20.19 1.77 18.65
N ASN A 179 -19.23 0.85 18.79
CA ASN A 179 -19.45 -0.58 18.55
C ASN A 179 -20.24 -1.21 19.71
N GLY A 180 -21.57 -1.11 19.63
CA GLY A 180 -22.49 -1.64 20.64
C GLY A 180 -22.28 -3.13 20.93
N VAL A 181 -21.98 -3.93 19.89
CA VAL A 181 -21.71 -5.37 20.04
C VAL A 181 -20.46 -5.62 20.89
N ALA A 182 -19.38 -4.87 20.67
CA ALA A 182 -18.17 -5.01 21.48
C ALA A 182 -18.40 -4.62 22.94
N ARG A 183 -19.23 -3.59 23.19
CA ARG A 183 -19.60 -3.14 24.54
C ARG A 183 -20.43 -4.18 25.29
N GLU A 184 -21.49 -4.71 24.65
CA GLU A 184 -22.34 -5.76 25.24
C GLU A 184 -21.54 -7.02 25.58
N LEU A 185 -20.64 -7.44 24.67
CA LEU A 185 -19.75 -8.58 24.90
C LEU A 185 -18.79 -8.30 26.06
N LEU A 186 -18.25 -7.09 26.17
CA LEU A 186 -17.34 -6.70 27.25
C LEU A 186 -18.06 -6.75 28.60
N GLU A 187 -19.25 -6.17 28.71
CA GLU A 187 -20.07 -6.20 29.92
C GLU A 187 -20.40 -7.64 30.33
N SER A 188 -20.83 -8.46 29.38
CA SER A 188 -21.12 -9.88 29.60
C SER A 188 -19.89 -10.66 30.06
N ALA A 189 -18.72 -10.40 29.45
CA ALA A 189 -17.47 -11.03 29.82
C ALA A 189 -17.06 -10.64 31.25
N LEU A 190 -17.12 -9.35 31.59
CA LEU A 190 -16.81 -8.86 32.94
C LEU A 190 -17.74 -9.47 34.00
N GLY A 191 -19.05 -9.55 33.74
CA GLY A 191 -20.01 -10.18 34.64
C GLY A 191 -19.64 -11.64 34.96
N ARG A 192 -19.27 -12.43 33.94
CA ARG A 192 -18.81 -13.83 34.13
C ARG A 192 -17.51 -13.93 34.92
N VAL A 193 -16.56 -13.01 34.71
CA VAL A 193 -15.28 -13.00 35.45
C VAL A 193 -15.51 -12.67 36.93
N SER A 194 -16.38 -11.71 37.22
CA SER A 194 -16.72 -11.32 38.60
C SER A 194 -17.44 -12.44 39.34
N ALA A 195 -18.42 -13.10 38.72
CA ALA A 195 -19.14 -14.24 39.31
C ALA A 195 -18.20 -15.42 39.62
N ALA A 196 -17.23 -15.70 38.74
CA ALA A 196 -16.25 -16.77 38.94
C ALA A 196 -15.14 -16.43 39.94
N SER A 197 -15.12 -15.21 40.50
CA SER A 197 -14.18 -14.81 41.55
C SER A 197 -14.81 -14.81 42.95
N GLN A 198 -16.12 -15.11 43.05
CA GLN A 198 -16.90 -15.15 44.30
C GLN A 198 -17.23 -16.58 44.75
N VAL A 199 -16.65 -17.60 44.09
CA VAL A 199 -16.75 -19.02 44.42
C VAL A 199 -15.37 -19.53 44.78
#